data_AF-A0A1M5D5S5-F1
#
_entry.id   AF-A0A1M5D5S5-F1
#
_cell.length_a   1.000
_cell.length_b   1.000
_cell.length_c   1.000
_cell.angle_alpha   90.00
_cell.angle_beta   90.00
_cell.angle_gamma   90.00
#
_symmetry.space_group_name_H-M   'P 1'
#
loop_
_entity.id
_entity.type
_entity.pdbx_description
1 polymer ?
#
loop_
_entity_poly.entity_id
_entity_poly.type
_entity_poly.pdbx_seq_one_letter_code
_entity_poly.pdbx_strand_id
1 'polypeptide(L)'
;MSRKRTNGNPRGSAEKTNNEENLRDSAGREIKTVGNPIWESGNTYVAARGEKSPKEITNFVMRPVNGIQSDNAYLMDIEFTMASGQVFESQLDSSVFAGAQAFKKAIKKIGGIDMVFSGTEDDLANIQKYMTNKYRDYNHCLGINYVGLYQMDGEWVYVGTDGAIDRKGKPIDSVVSILEDNEALRSGISESAMIKKSELQEISGDLFRFNTFERTVNILGWVGACFLKERLRQRKIKLSHLVIAGGAGSGKSETLEKIIQPIFGLQGSGIGCSGITKFSTLKSTSSTNLLPVIFEEYKPHKLSKIELDLISGTLRSTYDYQTSQRGRA
;
A
#
# COMPACT_ATOMS: atom_id res chain seq x y z
N MET A 1 71.51 -20.61 -57.46
CA MET A 1 70.98 -19.44 -56.72
C MET A 1 70.45 -19.93 -55.38
N SER A 2 70.52 -19.27 -54.24
CA SER A 2 71.48 -18.36 -53.62
C SER A 2 71.22 -18.51 -52.10
N ARG A 3 72.28 -18.35 -51.31
CA ARG A 3 72.33 -18.47 -49.85
C ARG A 3 71.54 -17.34 -49.13
N LYS A 4 70.98 -17.58 -47.94
CA LYS A 4 71.51 -17.09 -46.63
C LYS A 4 70.51 -17.24 -45.46
N ARG A 5 71.12 -17.51 -44.29
CA ARG A 5 70.64 -17.55 -42.90
C ARG A 5 69.99 -16.23 -42.44
N THR A 6 69.09 -16.24 -41.43
CA THR A 6 69.37 -15.96 -39.99
C THR A 6 68.10 -15.75 -39.14
N ASN A 7 68.10 -16.32 -37.93
CA ASN A 7 67.57 -15.88 -36.62
C ASN A 7 66.27 -15.09 -36.45
N GLY A 8 65.47 -15.52 -35.46
CA GLY A 8 64.64 -14.63 -34.64
C GLY A 8 63.44 -15.33 -33.99
N ASN A 9 63.53 -15.65 -32.70
CA ASN A 9 62.36 -15.79 -31.82
C ASN A 9 62.14 -14.40 -31.18
N PRO A 10 60.90 -13.88 -31.02
CA PRO A 10 60.21 -14.06 -29.73
C PRO A 10 58.66 -14.01 -29.77
N ARG A 11 58.04 -14.67 -28.78
CA ARG A 11 56.82 -14.31 -28.02
C ARG A 11 55.75 -13.43 -28.70
N GLY A 12 54.54 -13.98 -28.88
CA GLY A 12 53.27 -13.25 -29.02
C GLY A 12 52.11 -14.09 -28.49
N SER A 13 51.60 -13.75 -27.30
CA SER A 13 50.23 -13.27 -27.07
C SER A 13 49.19 -14.37 -26.88
N ALA A 14 48.93 -14.67 -25.60
CA ALA A 14 47.77 -15.41 -25.14
C ALA A 14 46.49 -14.66 -25.55
N GLU A 15 45.66 -15.27 -26.39
CA GLU A 15 44.26 -14.89 -26.56
C GLU A 15 43.52 -15.18 -25.26
N LYS A 16 43.09 -14.11 -24.57
CA LYS A 16 42.07 -14.18 -23.53
C LYS A 16 40.72 -14.38 -24.21
N THR A 17 40.20 -15.60 -24.16
CA THR A 17 38.80 -15.88 -24.45
C THR A 17 37.94 -15.29 -23.32
N ASN A 18 37.20 -14.23 -23.64
CA ASN A 18 36.10 -13.72 -22.81
C ASN A 18 34.98 -14.76 -22.80
N ASN A 19 34.80 -15.47 -21.70
CA ASN A 19 33.55 -16.16 -21.39
C ASN A 19 32.54 -15.13 -20.90
N GLU A 20 31.73 -14.60 -21.80
CA GLU A 20 30.46 -13.93 -21.47
C GLU A 20 29.43 -15.03 -21.14
N GLU A 21 29.24 -15.32 -19.86
CA GLU A 21 28.09 -16.13 -19.42
C GLU A 21 26.81 -15.29 -19.54
N ASN A 22 25.91 -15.71 -20.44
CA ASN A 22 24.61 -15.07 -20.66
C ASN A 22 23.70 -15.27 -19.43
N LEU A 23 23.62 -14.25 -18.59
CA LEU A 23 22.71 -14.16 -17.45
C LEU A 23 21.25 -14.20 -17.94
N ARG A 24 20.37 -14.92 -17.22
CA ARG A 24 18.95 -15.09 -17.57
C ARG A 24 18.03 -14.64 -16.42
N ASP A 25 16.85 -14.10 -16.74
CA ASP A 25 15.85 -13.68 -15.76
C ASP A 25 15.01 -14.87 -15.25
N SER A 26 14.11 -14.61 -14.28
CA SER A 26 13.19 -15.60 -13.70
C SER A 26 12.16 -16.16 -14.69
N ALA A 27 12.03 -15.57 -15.89
CA ALA A 27 11.23 -16.06 -17.00
C ALA A 27 12.09 -16.75 -18.09
N GLY A 28 13.39 -16.96 -17.84
CA GLY A 28 14.33 -17.63 -18.74
C GLY A 28 14.81 -16.78 -19.92
N ARG A 29 14.54 -15.47 -19.92
CA ARG A 29 14.96 -14.54 -20.98
C ARG A 29 16.38 -14.05 -20.73
N GLU A 30 17.11 -13.84 -21.82
CA GLU A 30 18.48 -13.35 -21.79
C GLU A 30 18.54 -11.90 -21.27
N ILE A 31 19.24 -11.68 -20.15
CA ILE A 31 19.45 -10.36 -19.58
C ILE A 31 20.56 -9.69 -20.38
N LYS A 32 20.21 -8.70 -21.21
CA LYS A 32 21.20 -7.82 -21.82
C LYS A 32 21.79 -6.88 -20.76
N THR A 33 22.90 -7.28 -20.15
CA THR A 33 23.75 -6.39 -19.31
C THR A 33 24.71 -5.53 -20.13
N VAL A 34 24.77 -5.73 -21.46
CA VAL A 34 25.70 -5.03 -22.36
C VAL A 34 25.60 -3.52 -22.18
N GLY A 35 26.61 -2.93 -21.52
CA GLY A 35 26.76 -1.49 -21.34
C GLY A 35 26.21 -0.87 -20.05
N ASN A 36 25.81 -1.66 -19.03
CA ASN A 36 25.58 -1.13 -17.68
C ASN A 36 26.82 -1.38 -16.79
N PRO A 37 27.42 -0.36 -16.14
CA PRO A 37 28.54 -0.56 -15.23
C PRO A 37 28.15 -1.24 -13.91
N ILE A 38 26.87 -1.56 -13.69
CA ILE A 38 26.35 -2.24 -12.50
C ILE A 38 25.89 -3.66 -12.84
N TRP A 39 26.22 -4.62 -11.97
CA TRP A 39 25.66 -5.98 -11.96
C TRP A 39 25.40 -6.46 -10.52
N GLU A 40 24.73 -7.60 -10.39
CA GLU A 40 24.50 -8.25 -9.09
C GLU A 40 25.52 -9.36 -8.85
N SER A 41 26.04 -9.46 -7.62
CA SER A 41 26.90 -10.57 -7.16
C SER A 41 26.66 -10.80 -5.67
N GLY A 42 26.34 -12.04 -5.27
CA GLY A 42 26.12 -12.38 -3.86
C GLY A 42 25.09 -11.50 -3.15
N ASN A 43 23.95 -11.20 -3.80
CA ASN A 43 22.91 -10.28 -3.31
C ASN A 43 23.42 -8.86 -3.00
N THR A 44 24.40 -8.39 -3.76
CA THR A 44 24.88 -7.00 -3.73
C THR A 44 24.92 -6.41 -5.13
N TYR A 45 24.79 -5.08 -5.25
CA TYR A 45 25.14 -4.37 -6.47
C TYR A 45 26.64 -4.07 -6.48
N VAL A 46 27.29 -4.43 -7.58
CA VAL A 46 28.71 -4.21 -7.82
C VAL A 46 28.88 -3.23 -8.99
N ALA A 47 29.73 -2.24 -8.79
CA ALA A 47 30.06 -1.23 -9.81
C ALA A 47 31.43 -1.46 -10.43
N ALA A 48 31.49 -1.42 -11.75
CA ALA A 48 32.71 -1.36 -12.52
C ALA A 48 33.44 -0.03 -12.24
N ARG A 49 34.76 -0.09 -12.08
CA ARG A 49 35.60 1.08 -11.83
C ARG A 49 36.73 1.20 -12.85
N GLY A 50 36.44 0.90 -14.11
CA GLY A 50 37.43 0.94 -15.20
C GLY A 50 38.62 0.03 -14.91
N GLU A 51 39.82 0.60 -14.80
CA GLU A 51 41.05 -0.14 -14.47
C GLU A 51 41.14 -0.57 -12.99
N LYS A 52 40.32 0.00 -12.10
CA LYS A 52 40.29 -0.40 -10.69
C LYS A 52 39.42 -1.63 -10.50
N SER A 53 39.71 -2.37 -9.42
CA SER A 53 38.88 -3.50 -9.02
C SER A 53 37.40 -3.07 -8.87
N PRO A 54 36.45 -3.92 -9.30
CA PRO A 54 35.04 -3.73 -9.01
C PRO A 54 34.80 -3.43 -7.53
N LYS A 55 33.78 -2.61 -7.24
CA LYS A 55 33.42 -2.23 -5.88
C LYS A 55 31.98 -2.61 -5.59
N GLU A 56 31.77 -3.36 -4.50
CA GLU A 56 30.44 -3.54 -3.90
C GLU A 56 29.95 -2.19 -3.36
N ILE A 57 28.77 -1.76 -3.82
CA ILE A 57 28.19 -0.47 -3.46
C ILE A 57 26.94 -0.60 -2.60
N THR A 58 26.38 -1.79 -2.48
CA THR A 58 25.31 -2.12 -1.53
C THR A 58 25.62 -3.43 -0.81
N ASN A 59 24.88 -3.71 0.26
CA ASN A 59 24.80 -5.03 0.87
C ASN A 59 23.41 -5.67 0.69
N PHE A 60 22.71 -5.27 -0.37
CA PHE A 60 21.40 -5.76 -0.77
C PHE A 60 21.19 -5.56 -2.28
N VAL A 61 20.24 -6.29 -2.84
CA VAL A 61 19.65 -6.03 -4.17
C VAL A 61 18.18 -5.65 -4.04
N MET A 62 17.64 -5.04 -5.09
CA MET A 62 16.27 -4.52 -5.13
C MET A 62 15.54 -5.09 -6.33
N ARG A 63 14.33 -5.59 -6.10
CA ARG A 63 13.41 -6.02 -7.15
C ARG A 63 12.11 -5.23 -7.04
N PRO A 64 11.71 -4.44 -8.05
CA PRO A 64 10.41 -3.81 -8.05
C PRO A 64 9.33 -4.89 -8.18
N VAL A 65 8.31 -4.80 -7.33
CA VAL A 65 7.15 -5.69 -7.31
C VAL A 65 5.96 -4.98 -7.92
N ASN A 66 5.65 -3.77 -7.42
CA ASN A 66 4.58 -2.91 -7.92
C ASN A 66 5.10 -1.50 -8.25
N GLY A 67 4.65 -0.92 -9.36
CA GLY A 67 4.70 0.51 -9.65
C GLY A 67 3.31 1.11 -9.49
N ILE A 68 3.12 1.93 -8.47
CA ILE A 68 1.81 2.43 -8.05
C ILE A 68 1.69 3.90 -8.46
N GLN A 69 0.89 4.15 -9.50
CA GLN A 69 0.60 5.51 -9.97
C GLN A 69 -0.59 6.09 -9.22
N SER A 70 -0.42 7.25 -8.58
CA SER A 70 -1.53 8.03 -8.02
C SER A 70 -1.52 9.46 -8.57
N ASP A 71 -2.52 10.26 -8.23
CA ASP A 71 -2.62 11.67 -8.65
C ASP A 71 -1.46 12.54 -8.16
N ASN A 72 -0.85 12.19 -7.01
CA ASN A 72 0.13 13.05 -6.33
C ASN A 72 1.51 12.43 -6.18
N ALA A 73 1.64 11.12 -6.42
CA ALA A 73 2.87 10.39 -6.19
C ALA A 73 2.98 9.17 -7.11
N TYR A 74 4.21 8.75 -7.37
CA TYR A 74 4.53 7.45 -7.93
C TYR A 74 5.28 6.65 -6.88
N LEU A 75 4.63 5.64 -6.33
CA LEU A 75 5.19 4.77 -5.29
C LEU A 75 5.64 3.46 -5.93
N MET A 76 6.57 2.77 -5.28
CA MET A 76 7.05 1.46 -5.70
C MET A 76 7.14 0.54 -4.51
N ASP A 77 6.53 -0.62 -4.60
CA ASP A 77 6.82 -1.72 -3.67
C ASP A 77 8.08 -2.42 -4.17
N ILE A 78 9.09 -2.49 -3.30
CA ILE A 78 10.39 -3.08 -3.62
C ILE A 78 10.67 -4.22 -2.66
N GLU A 79 10.93 -5.40 -3.21
CA GLU A 79 11.52 -6.53 -2.50
C GLU A 79 13.03 -6.30 -2.37
N PHE A 80 13.51 -6.26 -1.14
CA PHE A 80 14.92 -6.19 -0.80
C PHE A 80 15.42 -7.59 -0.47
N THR A 81 16.51 -8.01 -1.10
CA THR A 81 17.26 -9.22 -0.70
C THR A 81 18.61 -8.80 -0.18
N MET A 82 18.85 -8.99 1.11
CA MET A 82 20.10 -8.67 1.79
C MET A 82 21.21 -9.67 1.43
N ALA A 83 22.47 -9.25 1.61
CA ALA A 83 23.64 -10.13 1.48
C ALA A 83 23.58 -11.35 2.41
N SER A 84 22.92 -11.23 3.57
CA SER A 84 22.64 -12.33 4.50
C SER A 84 21.63 -13.36 3.98
N GLY A 85 20.92 -13.05 2.88
CA GLY A 85 19.80 -13.84 2.36
C GLY A 85 18.44 -13.46 2.94
N GLN A 86 18.37 -12.53 3.88
CA GLN A 86 17.09 -12.01 4.38
C GLN A 86 16.33 -11.27 3.27
N VAL A 87 15.04 -11.59 3.12
CA VAL A 87 14.15 -10.96 2.15
C VAL A 87 13.02 -10.23 2.89
N PHE A 88 12.69 -9.01 2.45
CA PHE A 88 11.53 -8.26 2.93
C PHE A 88 11.08 -7.25 1.88
N GLU A 89 9.82 -6.82 1.94
CA GLU A 89 9.27 -5.79 1.05
C GLU A 89 9.14 -4.46 1.78
N SER A 90 9.35 -3.35 1.05
CA SER A 90 9.05 -2.01 1.55
C SER A 90 8.61 -1.12 0.40
N GLN A 91 7.67 -0.23 0.70
CA GLN A 91 7.22 0.79 -0.23
C GLN A 91 8.14 2.01 -0.19
N LEU A 92 8.43 2.56 -1.37
CA LEU A 92 9.26 3.73 -1.58
C LEU A 92 8.58 4.72 -2.53
N ASP A 93 8.68 6.01 -2.24
CA ASP A 93 8.34 7.05 -3.22
C ASP A 93 9.44 7.14 -4.27
N SER A 94 9.10 7.28 -5.55
CA SER A 94 10.08 7.38 -6.65
C SER A 94 11.09 8.52 -6.48
N SER A 95 10.73 9.58 -5.78
CA SER A 95 11.63 10.70 -5.47
C SER A 95 12.86 10.30 -4.66
N VAL A 96 12.86 9.16 -3.97
CA VAL A 96 14.06 8.66 -3.26
C VAL A 96 15.21 8.37 -4.23
N PHE A 97 14.90 8.10 -5.50
CA PHE A 97 15.87 7.85 -6.55
C PHE A 97 16.40 9.12 -7.22
N ALA A 98 15.93 10.30 -6.82
CA ALA A 98 16.38 11.59 -7.36
C ALA A 98 17.82 11.95 -6.97
N GLY A 99 18.38 11.33 -5.92
CA GLY A 99 19.76 11.58 -5.50
C GLY A 99 20.24 10.64 -4.41
N ALA A 100 21.57 10.47 -4.32
CA ALA A 100 22.20 9.50 -3.43
C ALA A 100 21.88 9.75 -1.94
N GLN A 101 21.74 11.02 -1.53
CA GLN A 101 21.45 11.35 -0.13
C GLN A 101 20.00 11.06 0.26
N ALA A 102 19.04 11.31 -0.64
CA ALA A 102 17.64 10.95 -0.44
C ALA A 102 17.48 9.43 -0.33
N PHE A 103 18.13 8.68 -1.23
CA PHE A 103 18.15 7.22 -1.21
C PHE A 103 18.74 6.67 0.09
N LYS A 104 19.91 7.18 0.53
CA LYS A 104 20.53 6.78 1.81
C LYS A 104 19.61 7.02 3.00
N LYS A 105 18.89 8.14 3.03
CA LYS A 105 17.93 8.46 4.10
C LYS A 105 16.75 7.47 4.09
N ALA A 106 16.25 7.11 2.91
CA ALA A 106 15.16 6.17 2.74
C ALA A 106 15.54 4.76 3.23
N ILE A 107 16.65 4.19 2.74
CA ILE A 107 17.09 2.85 3.17
C ILE A 107 17.45 2.80 4.66
N LYS A 108 17.97 3.91 5.23
CA LYS A 108 18.24 4.01 6.67
C LYS A 108 16.96 4.04 7.51
N LYS A 109 15.86 4.56 6.98
CA LYS A 109 14.55 4.48 7.64
C LYS A 109 14.00 3.05 7.64
N ILE A 110 14.29 2.28 6.58
CA ILE A 110 13.81 0.92 6.39
C ILE A 110 14.62 -0.07 7.24
N GLY A 111 15.93 -0.18 6.99
CA GLY A 111 16.80 -1.18 7.60
C GLY A 111 17.82 -0.63 8.59
N GLY A 112 17.69 0.64 9.00
CA GLY A 112 18.57 1.21 10.02
C GLY A 112 20.05 1.19 9.63
N ILE A 113 20.87 0.56 10.48
CA ILE A 113 22.31 0.40 10.24
C ILE A 113 22.64 -0.78 9.31
N ASP A 114 21.69 -1.69 9.10
CA ASP A 114 21.91 -2.94 8.37
C ASP A 114 21.89 -2.72 6.86
N MET A 115 21.35 -1.61 6.36
CA MET A 115 21.34 -1.28 4.93
C MET A 115 22.36 -0.19 4.60
N VAL A 116 23.29 -0.52 3.71
CA VAL A 116 24.37 0.39 3.30
C VAL A 116 24.33 0.62 1.80
N PHE A 117 24.38 1.89 1.41
CA PHE A 117 24.70 2.32 0.04
C PHE A 117 25.95 3.21 0.07
N SER A 118 27.01 2.77 -0.59
CA SER A 118 28.32 3.46 -0.67
C SER A 118 28.68 3.94 -2.09
N GLY A 119 27.70 3.92 -3.00
CA GLY A 119 27.83 4.41 -4.37
C GLY A 119 27.65 5.93 -4.52
N THR A 120 27.89 6.40 -5.74
CA THR A 120 27.66 7.76 -6.22
C THR A 120 26.25 7.94 -6.77
N GLU A 121 25.90 9.16 -7.20
CA GLU A 121 24.63 9.41 -7.90
C GLU A 121 24.56 8.68 -9.25
N ASP A 122 25.67 8.64 -9.99
CA ASP A 122 25.76 7.85 -11.23
C ASP A 122 25.56 6.36 -10.98
N ASP A 123 26.11 5.83 -9.88
CA ASP A 123 25.90 4.42 -9.52
C ASP A 123 24.40 4.16 -9.24
N LEU A 124 23.71 5.08 -8.56
CA LEU A 124 22.27 4.97 -8.29
C LEU A 124 21.44 5.04 -9.57
N ALA A 125 21.78 5.92 -10.51
CA ALA A 125 21.13 5.98 -11.83
C ALA A 125 21.34 4.68 -12.63
N ASN A 126 22.54 4.10 -12.54
CA ASN A 126 22.83 2.82 -13.19
C ASN A 126 22.12 1.64 -12.52
N ILE A 127 21.91 1.66 -11.19
CA ILE A 127 21.05 0.69 -10.49
C ILE A 127 19.61 0.80 -11.02
N GLN A 128 19.06 2.01 -11.16
CA GLN A 128 17.70 2.18 -11.72
C GLN A 128 17.62 1.59 -13.13
N LYS A 129 18.58 1.92 -14.01
CA LYS A 129 18.66 1.36 -15.35
C LYS A 129 18.80 -0.16 -15.33
N TYR A 130 19.56 -0.72 -14.39
CA TYR A 130 19.69 -2.16 -14.21
C TYR A 130 18.34 -2.79 -13.84
N MET A 131 17.68 -2.27 -12.81
CA MET A 131 16.38 -2.75 -12.34
C MET A 131 15.32 -2.69 -13.43
N THR A 132 15.17 -1.57 -14.13
CA THR A 132 14.19 -1.41 -15.21
C THR A 132 14.46 -2.34 -16.39
N ASN A 133 15.73 -2.68 -16.67
CA ASN A 133 16.05 -3.61 -17.74
C ASN A 133 15.83 -5.08 -17.34
N LYS A 134 16.16 -5.44 -16.09
CA LYS A 134 16.01 -6.80 -15.57
C LYS A 134 14.56 -7.14 -15.27
N TYR A 135 13.81 -6.21 -14.69
CA TYR A 135 12.43 -6.38 -14.24
C TYR A 135 11.52 -5.48 -15.08
N ARG A 136 11.24 -5.86 -16.32
CA ARG A 136 10.37 -5.07 -17.22
C ARG A 136 8.88 -5.32 -17.04
N ASP A 137 8.50 -6.49 -16.52
CA ASP A 137 7.10 -6.93 -16.43
C ASP A 137 6.62 -7.01 -14.98
N TYR A 138 7.16 -6.16 -14.11
CA TYR A 138 6.60 -6.02 -12.77
C TYR A 138 5.22 -5.34 -12.87
N ASN A 139 4.42 -5.50 -11.82
CA ASN A 139 3.04 -5.04 -11.85
C ASN A 139 2.99 -3.51 -11.84
N HIS A 140 2.08 -2.93 -12.64
CA HIS A 140 1.81 -1.50 -12.64
C HIS A 140 0.33 -1.29 -12.34
N CYS A 141 0.05 -0.58 -11.26
CA CYS A 141 -1.29 -0.47 -10.71
C CYS A 141 -1.66 0.97 -10.34
N LEU A 142 -2.95 1.20 -10.17
CA LEU A 142 -3.50 2.47 -9.74
C LEU A 142 -3.49 2.57 -8.20
N GLY A 143 -2.97 3.67 -7.68
CA GLY A 143 -3.04 4.02 -6.26
C GLY A 143 -4.20 4.98 -5.98
N ILE A 144 -5.12 4.58 -5.10
CA ILE A 144 -6.20 5.44 -4.61
C ILE A 144 -5.97 5.83 -3.14
N ASN A 145 -6.45 7.00 -2.73
CA ASN A 145 -6.20 7.58 -1.40
C ASN A 145 -7.31 7.27 -0.37
N TYR A 146 -8.08 6.21 -0.59
CA TYR A 146 -9.14 5.76 0.30
C TYR A 146 -9.32 4.24 0.24
N VAL A 147 -10.11 3.70 1.16
CA VAL A 147 -10.58 2.31 1.14
C VAL A 147 -12.10 2.24 0.90
N GLY A 148 -12.56 1.14 0.31
CA GLY A 148 -13.96 0.89 0.01
C GLY A 148 -14.18 0.56 -1.46
N LEU A 149 -15.22 1.12 -2.07
CA LEU A 149 -15.63 0.77 -3.42
C LEU A 149 -14.99 1.68 -4.46
N TYR A 150 -14.38 1.08 -5.46
CA TYR A 150 -13.83 1.75 -6.64
C TYR A 150 -14.49 1.22 -7.90
N GLN A 151 -14.74 2.10 -8.88
CA GLN A 151 -15.29 1.69 -10.17
C GLN A 151 -14.15 1.55 -11.17
N MET A 152 -13.87 0.32 -11.58
CA MET A 152 -12.80 -0.05 -12.51
C MET A 152 -13.42 -0.73 -13.72
N ASP A 153 -13.20 -0.17 -14.92
CA ASP A 153 -13.74 -0.70 -16.19
C ASP A 153 -15.25 -0.97 -16.17
N GLY A 154 -16.00 -0.11 -15.48
CA GLY A 154 -17.46 -0.22 -15.35
C GLY A 154 -17.94 -1.19 -14.26
N GLU A 155 -17.06 -2.01 -13.70
CA GLU A 155 -17.36 -2.92 -12.59
C GLU A 155 -16.94 -2.32 -11.24
N TRP A 156 -17.58 -2.79 -10.17
CA TRP A 156 -17.25 -2.37 -8.82
C TRP A 156 -16.28 -3.36 -8.18
N VAL A 157 -15.22 -2.83 -7.61
CA VAL A 157 -14.21 -3.58 -6.85
C VAL A 157 -14.13 -3.01 -5.44
N TYR A 158 -13.79 -3.86 -4.48
CA TYR A 158 -13.42 -3.41 -3.14
C TYR A 158 -11.91 -3.23 -3.08
N VAL A 159 -11.45 -2.12 -2.51
CA VAL A 159 -10.05 -1.80 -2.28
C VAL A 159 -9.88 -1.57 -0.78
N GLY A 160 -9.19 -2.47 -0.10
CA GLY A 160 -8.84 -2.39 1.32
C GLY A 160 -7.40 -1.90 1.54
N THR A 161 -6.97 -1.89 2.79
CA THR A 161 -5.57 -1.64 3.18
C THR A 161 -4.64 -2.77 2.75
N ASP A 162 -5.16 -4.00 2.70
CA ASP A 162 -4.38 -5.22 2.49
C ASP A 162 -4.55 -5.80 1.07
N GLY A 163 -5.18 -5.04 0.15
CA GLY A 163 -5.36 -5.43 -1.25
C GLY A 163 -6.76 -5.13 -1.80
N ALA A 164 -7.00 -5.54 -3.04
CA ALA A 164 -8.28 -5.36 -3.72
C ALA A 164 -8.91 -6.68 -4.15
N ILE A 165 -10.24 -6.73 -4.20
CA ILE A 165 -11.01 -7.88 -4.66
C ILE A 165 -12.13 -7.49 -5.64
N ASP A 166 -12.42 -8.38 -6.57
CA ASP A 166 -13.53 -8.24 -7.52
C ASP A 166 -14.88 -8.61 -6.88
N ARG A 167 -15.95 -8.50 -7.66
CA ARG A 167 -17.32 -8.86 -7.23
C ARG A 167 -17.51 -10.33 -6.83
N LYS A 168 -16.57 -11.21 -7.17
CA LYS A 168 -16.56 -12.64 -6.83
C LYS A 168 -15.62 -12.94 -5.65
N GLY A 169 -14.96 -11.92 -5.08
CA GLY A 169 -13.97 -12.07 -4.03
C GLY A 169 -12.59 -12.53 -4.53
N LYS A 170 -12.32 -12.44 -5.84
CA LYS A 170 -11.00 -12.78 -6.39
C LYS A 170 -10.05 -11.59 -6.20
N PRO A 171 -8.79 -11.81 -5.78
CA PRO A 171 -7.77 -10.76 -5.71
C PRO A 171 -7.57 -10.01 -7.04
N ILE A 172 -7.30 -8.71 -6.93
CA ILE A 172 -6.98 -7.79 -8.02
C ILE A 172 -5.68 -7.07 -7.68
N ASP A 173 -4.73 -7.10 -8.61
CA ASP A 173 -3.42 -6.45 -8.43
C ASP A 173 -3.33 -5.10 -9.16
N SER A 174 -4.32 -4.74 -9.98
CA SER A 174 -4.32 -3.52 -10.81
C SER A 174 -4.73 -2.25 -10.07
N VAL A 175 -5.20 -2.34 -8.82
CA VAL A 175 -5.55 -1.19 -7.98
C VAL A 175 -5.25 -1.47 -6.51
N VAL A 176 -4.69 -0.49 -5.81
CA VAL A 176 -4.32 -0.59 -4.40
C VAL A 176 -4.67 0.71 -3.66
N SER A 177 -4.89 0.62 -2.35
CA SER A 177 -4.99 1.81 -1.50
C SER A 177 -3.58 2.26 -1.11
N ILE A 178 -3.27 3.54 -1.32
CA ILE A 178 -2.02 4.19 -0.86
C ILE A 178 -2.25 4.99 0.42
N LEU A 179 -3.33 4.67 1.14
CA LEU A 179 -3.64 5.30 2.40
C LEU A 179 -2.54 4.96 3.42
N GLU A 180 -1.86 5.99 3.92
CA GLU A 180 -0.95 5.84 5.06
C GLU A 180 -1.68 5.27 6.28
N ASP A 181 -1.01 4.37 7.02
CA ASP A 181 -1.49 3.71 8.24
C ASP A 181 -2.61 4.48 8.96
N ASN A 182 -3.79 3.87 8.91
CA ASN A 182 -5.00 4.34 9.57
C ASN A 182 -5.71 3.16 10.21
N GLU A 183 -5.34 2.87 11.46
CA GLU A 183 -5.86 1.72 12.22
C GLU A 183 -7.39 1.69 12.26
N ALA A 184 -8.05 2.86 12.35
CA ALA A 184 -9.51 2.96 12.40
C ALA A 184 -10.21 2.44 11.13
N LEU A 185 -9.48 2.32 10.02
CA LEU A 185 -9.98 1.84 8.73
C LEU A 185 -9.44 0.46 8.34
N ARG A 186 -8.66 -0.18 9.22
CA ARG A 186 -8.18 -1.54 8.98
C ARG A 186 -9.35 -2.52 9.07
N SER A 187 -9.50 -3.33 8.02
CA SER A 187 -10.63 -4.24 7.86
C SER A 187 -10.18 -5.57 7.25
N GLY A 188 -10.50 -6.67 7.92
CA GLY A 188 -10.31 -8.04 7.41
C GLY A 188 -11.46 -8.53 6.53
N ILE A 189 -12.28 -7.63 5.96
CA ILE A 189 -13.48 -8.02 5.19
C ILE A 189 -13.13 -8.86 3.96
N SER A 190 -11.97 -8.61 3.32
CA SER A 190 -11.48 -9.37 2.17
C SER A 190 -10.96 -10.76 2.53
N GLU A 191 -10.49 -10.95 3.76
CA GLU A 191 -9.96 -12.22 4.27
C GLU A 191 -11.04 -13.08 4.92
N SER A 192 -12.19 -12.47 5.26
CA SER A 192 -13.29 -13.14 5.91
C SER A 192 -13.96 -14.13 4.97
N ALA A 193 -14.06 -15.40 5.40
CA ALA A 193 -14.79 -16.41 4.64
C ALA A 193 -16.26 -15.99 4.48
N MET A 194 -16.80 -16.17 3.27
CA MET A 194 -18.22 -15.94 3.03
C MET A 194 -19.06 -16.85 3.94
N ILE A 195 -20.03 -16.26 4.64
CA ILE A 195 -20.95 -17.01 5.49
C ILE A 195 -21.69 -18.08 4.67
N LYS A 196 -21.70 -19.31 5.18
CA LYS A 196 -22.41 -20.42 4.56
C LYS A 196 -23.90 -20.32 4.87
N LYS A 197 -24.71 -20.99 4.04
CA LYS A 197 -26.16 -21.11 4.26
C LYS A 197 -26.50 -21.65 5.66
N SER A 198 -25.79 -22.68 6.13
CA SER A 198 -26.04 -23.29 7.45
C SER A 198 -25.72 -22.33 8.61
N GLU A 199 -24.61 -21.62 8.51
CA GLU A 199 -24.19 -20.61 9.51
C GLU A 199 -25.19 -19.45 9.55
N LEU A 200 -25.66 -19.00 8.38
CA LEU A 200 -26.70 -17.97 8.30
C LEU A 200 -28.03 -18.44 8.90
N GLN A 201 -28.41 -19.72 8.70
CA GLN A 201 -29.61 -20.29 9.31
C GLN A 201 -29.50 -20.34 10.84
N GLU A 202 -28.34 -20.70 11.38
CA GLU A 202 -28.07 -20.73 12.82
C GLU A 202 -28.28 -19.34 13.46
N ILE A 203 -27.70 -18.30 12.86
CA ILE A 203 -27.80 -16.94 13.42
C ILE A 203 -29.11 -16.22 13.05
N SER A 204 -29.91 -16.73 12.10
CA SER A 204 -31.08 -16.03 11.56
C SER A 204 -32.12 -15.66 12.62
N GLY A 205 -32.27 -16.50 13.64
CA GLY A 205 -33.18 -16.26 14.77
C GLY A 205 -32.73 -15.10 15.67
N ASP A 206 -31.42 -14.93 15.83
CA ASP A 206 -30.81 -13.94 16.73
C ASP A 206 -30.47 -12.63 16.02
N LEU A 207 -30.24 -12.67 14.70
CA LEU A 207 -29.88 -11.52 13.87
C LEU A 207 -30.86 -10.34 14.06
N PHE A 208 -32.14 -10.64 14.29
CA PHE A 208 -33.19 -9.64 14.48
C PHE A 208 -33.63 -9.42 15.93
N ARG A 209 -32.93 -10.02 16.91
CA ARG A 209 -33.36 -10.08 18.32
C ARG A 209 -32.35 -9.56 19.34
N PHE A 210 -31.22 -9.02 18.90
CA PHE A 210 -30.24 -8.39 19.80
C PHE A 210 -30.74 -7.09 20.47
N ASN A 211 -31.86 -6.53 19.98
CA ASN A 211 -32.54 -5.38 20.58
C ASN A 211 -34.04 -5.42 20.24
N THR A 212 -34.78 -4.34 20.54
CA THR A 212 -36.15 -4.22 20.01
C THR A 212 -36.12 -4.26 18.49
N PHE A 213 -37.14 -4.86 17.89
CA PHE A 213 -37.20 -5.07 16.45
C PHE A 213 -36.96 -3.79 15.67
N GLU A 214 -37.58 -2.67 16.08
CA GLU A 214 -37.45 -1.36 15.45
C GLU A 214 -35.99 -0.86 15.46
N ARG A 215 -35.26 -1.07 16.55
CA ARG A 215 -33.85 -0.67 16.64
C ARG A 215 -32.99 -1.56 15.76
N THR A 216 -33.21 -2.86 15.83
CA THR A 216 -32.44 -3.83 15.05
C THR A 216 -32.59 -3.63 13.55
N VAL A 217 -33.81 -3.46 13.03
CA VAL A 217 -34.01 -3.25 11.58
C VAL A 217 -33.40 -1.93 11.11
N ASN A 218 -33.43 -0.87 11.92
CA ASN A 218 -32.80 0.41 11.58
C ASN A 218 -31.27 0.28 11.53
N ILE A 219 -30.67 -0.41 12.50
CA ILE A 219 -29.22 -0.62 12.55
C ILE A 219 -28.76 -1.48 11.37
N LEU A 220 -29.39 -2.64 11.15
CA LEU A 220 -29.02 -3.53 10.05
C LEU A 220 -29.31 -2.89 8.68
N GLY A 221 -30.40 -2.14 8.54
CA GLY A 221 -30.71 -1.39 7.34
C GLY A 221 -29.65 -0.32 7.04
N TRP A 222 -29.19 0.39 8.06
CA TRP A 222 -28.09 1.35 7.92
C TRP A 222 -26.78 0.67 7.53
N VAL A 223 -26.43 -0.45 8.18
CA VAL A 223 -25.23 -1.25 7.85
C VAL A 223 -25.27 -1.71 6.40
N GLY A 224 -26.40 -2.25 5.92
CA GLY A 224 -26.57 -2.62 4.52
C GLY A 224 -26.44 -1.43 3.57
N ALA A 225 -26.95 -0.25 3.97
CA ALA A 225 -26.84 0.97 3.18
C ALA A 225 -25.38 1.48 3.06
N CYS A 226 -24.50 1.20 4.02
CA CYS A 226 -23.07 1.52 3.91
C CYS A 226 -22.42 0.85 2.68
N PHE A 227 -22.75 -0.41 2.39
CA PHE A 227 -22.26 -1.12 1.19
C PHE A 227 -22.79 -0.55 -0.12
N LEU A 228 -23.85 0.26 -0.06
CA LEU A 228 -24.42 0.95 -1.20
C LEU A 228 -24.02 2.43 -1.24
N LYS A 229 -23.35 2.95 -0.21
CA LYS A 229 -23.11 4.38 0.01
C LYS A 229 -22.50 5.07 -1.20
N GLU A 230 -21.46 4.49 -1.80
CA GLU A 230 -20.79 5.09 -2.95
C GLU A 230 -21.71 5.14 -4.19
N ARG A 231 -22.51 4.09 -4.41
CA ARG A 231 -23.50 4.06 -5.50
C ARG A 231 -24.64 5.05 -5.27
N LEU A 232 -25.08 5.20 -4.03
CA LEU A 232 -26.07 6.20 -3.62
C LEU A 232 -25.53 7.62 -3.84
N ARG A 233 -24.27 7.86 -3.48
CA ARG A 233 -23.56 9.14 -3.68
C ARG A 233 -23.51 9.55 -5.15
N GLN A 234 -23.17 8.63 -6.06
CA GLN A 234 -23.19 8.90 -7.51
C GLN A 234 -24.58 9.34 -8.02
N ARG A 235 -25.65 8.90 -7.35
CA ARG A 235 -27.04 9.30 -7.62
C ARG A 235 -27.49 10.51 -6.81
N LYS A 236 -26.58 11.19 -6.13
CA LYS A 236 -26.84 12.35 -5.25
C LYS A 236 -27.77 12.03 -4.07
N ILE A 237 -27.85 10.76 -3.67
CA ILE A 237 -28.60 10.32 -2.49
C ILE A 237 -27.65 10.34 -1.30
N LYS A 238 -28.04 11.09 -0.26
CA LYS A 238 -27.27 11.22 0.99
C LYS A 238 -27.61 10.08 1.93
N LEU A 239 -26.58 9.51 2.57
CA LEU A 239 -26.74 8.53 3.64
C LEU A 239 -26.67 9.24 4.99
N SER A 240 -27.65 9.02 5.86
CA SER A 240 -27.68 9.59 7.21
C SER A 240 -26.60 9.00 8.11
N HIS A 241 -26.23 9.73 9.16
CA HIS A 241 -25.40 9.19 10.24
C HIS A 241 -26.22 8.29 11.17
N LEU A 242 -25.61 7.22 11.67
CA LEU A 242 -26.19 6.39 12.72
C LEU A 242 -25.76 6.93 14.09
N VAL A 243 -26.72 7.29 14.93
CA VAL A 243 -26.47 7.72 16.31
C VAL A 243 -27.06 6.67 17.25
N ILE A 244 -26.20 6.02 18.03
CA ILE A 244 -26.60 5.05 19.06
C ILE A 244 -26.56 5.75 20.42
N ALA A 245 -27.72 6.15 20.93
CA ALA A 245 -27.87 6.88 22.19
C ALA A 245 -28.62 6.04 23.26
N GLY A 246 -28.33 6.30 24.53
CA GLY A 246 -28.94 5.60 25.65
C GLY A 246 -28.12 5.69 26.95
N GLY A 247 -28.75 5.34 28.07
CA GLY A 247 -28.10 5.34 29.39
C GLY A 247 -26.94 4.35 29.52
N ALA A 248 -26.17 4.43 30.60
CA ALA A 248 -25.16 3.42 30.91
C ALA A 248 -25.81 2.01 30.98
N GLY A 249 -25.11 0.99 30.46
CA GLY A 249 -25.64 -0.37 30.43
C GLY A 249 -26.68 -0.67 29.35
N SER A 250 -27.04 0.28 28.48
CA SER A 250 -28.06 0.06 27.44
C SER A 250 -27.61 -0.76 26.21
N GLY A 251 -26.45 -1.43 26.28
CA GLY A 251 -25.92 -2.28 25.20
C GLY A 251 -25.38 -1.56 23.95
N LYS A 252 -25.01 -0.27 24.04
CA LYS A 252 -24.51 0.52 22.88
C LYS A 252 -23.19 -0.03 22.34
N SER A 253 -22.20 -0.17 23.21
CA SER A 253 -20.88 -0.72 22.87
C SER A 253 -21.02 -2.16 22.41
N GLU A 254 -21.84 -2.97 23.09
CA GLU A 254 -22.10 -4.35 22.67
C GLU A 254 -22.68 -4.44 21.25
N THR A 255 -23.62 -3.55 20.89
CA THR A 255 -24.19 -3.52 19.54
C THR A 255 -23.14 -3.12 18.50
N LEU A 256 -22.27 -2.16 18.83
CA LEU A 256 -21.18 -1.74 17.96
C LEU A 256 -20.16 -2.87 17.75
N GLU A 257 -19.67 -3.46 18.85
CA GLU A 257 -18.58 -4.43 18.88
C GLU A 257 -18.98 -5.84 18.42
N LYS A 258 -20.21 -6.27 18.71
CA LYS A 258 -20.67 -7.63 18.37
C LYS A 258 -21.47 -7.71 17.08
N ILE A 259 -22.05 -6.61 16.61
CA ILE A 259 -22.92 -6.60 15.43
C ILE A 259 -22.32 -5.78 14.31
N ILE A 260 -22.05 -4.48 14.53
CA ILE A 260 -21.66 -3.57 13.44
C ILE A 260 -20.22 -3.84 12.98
N GLN A 261 -19.23 -3.79 13.88
CA GLN A 261 -17.82 -3.98 13.52
C GLN A 261 -17.54 -5.33 12.84
N PRO A 262 -18.09 -6.47 13.31
CA PRO A 262 -17.85 -7.77 12.67
C PRO A 262 -18.37 -7.85 11.22
N ILE A 263 -19.51 -7.21 10.90
CA ILE A 263 -20.04 -7.20 9.52
C ILE A 263 -19.07 -6.51 8.55
N PHE A 264 -18.34 -5.49 9.02
CA PHE A 264 -17.32 -4.79 8.25
C PHE A 264 -15.91 -5.36 8.44
N GLY A 265 -15.75 -6.43 9.23
CA GLY A 265 -14.44 -6.97 9.61
C GLY A 265 -13.50 -5.93 10.22
N LEU A 266 -14.02 -4.90 10.89
CA LEU A 266 -13.21 -3.81 11.43
C LEU A 266 -12.31 -4.32 12.54
N GLN A 267 -11.01 -4.00 12.44
CA GLN A 267 -10.00 -4.37 13.43
C GLN A 267 -9.59 -3.18 14.30
N GLY A 268 -9.82 -1.95 13.83
CA GLY A 268 -9.54 -0.73 14.56
C GLY A 268 -10.59 -0.41 15.63
N SER A 269 -10.13 0.28 16.69
CA SER A 269 -11.02 0.91 17.67
C SER A 269 -11.67 2.17 17.10
N GLY A 270 -12.80 2.57 17.69
CA GLY A 270 -13.41 3.86 17.38
C GLY A 270 -12.52 5.05 17.75
N ILE A 271 -12.87 6.22 17.22
CA ILE A 271 -12.21 7.49 17.52
C ILE A 271 -12.91 8.13 18.72
N GLY A 272 -12.20 8.30 19.82
CA GLY A 272 -12.70 9.05 20.97
C GLY A 272 -13.01 10.51 20.59
N CYS A 273 -14.17 11.01 21.01
CA CYS A 273 -14.56 12.40 20.76
C CYS A 273 -13.74 13.43 21.56
N SER A 274 -13.17 13.03 22.69
CA SER A 274 -12.28 13.87 23.51
C SER A 274 -10.85 13.84 22.98
N GLY A 275 -10.18 14.99 22.95
CA GLY A 275 -8.81 15.13 22.44
C GLY A 275 -8.69 14.99 20.91
N ILE A 276 -9.81 15.09 20.19
CA ILE A 276 -9.84 14.89 18.75
C ILE A 276 -9.22 16.09 18.01
N THR A 277 -8.40 15.82 16.99
CA THR A 277 -7.76 16.86 16.18
C THR A 277 -8.42 16.98 14.81
N LYS A 278 -8.42 18.18 14.24
CA LYS A 278 -8.96 18.40 12.88
C LYS A 278 -8.30 17.50 11.83
N PHE A 279 -6.99 17.28 11.96
CA PHE A 279 -6.23 16.46 11.03
C PHE A 279 -6.63 14.97 11.12
N SER A 280 -6.67 14.39 12.33
CA SER A 280 -7.05 12.97 12.52
C SER A 280 -8.49 12.70 12.08
N THR A 281 -9.42 13.62 12.36
CA THR A 281 -10.81 13.53 11.92
C THR A 281 -10.93 13.58 10.41
N LEU A 282 -10.27 14.54 9.76
CA LEU A 282 -10.32 14.68 8.32
C LEU A 282 -9.67 13.48 7.63
N LYS A 283 -8.49 13.03 8.11
CA LYS A 283 -7.82 11.82 7.61
C LYS A 283 -8.79 10.65 7.66
N SER A 284 -9.40 10.36 8.80
CA SER A 284 -10.29 9.20 8.96
C SER A 284 -11.55 9.28 8.10
N THR A 285 -12.21 10.44 8.04
CA THR A 285 -13.50 10.60 7.35
C THR A 285 -13.39 10.74 5.84
N SER A 286 -12.25 11.21 5.32
CA SER A 286 -12.01 11.30 3.87
C SER A 286 -11.38 10.06 3.26
N SER A 287 -10.88 9.14 4.09
CA SER A 287 -10.13 7.95 3.63
C SER A 287 -11.01 6.71 3.44
N THR A 288 -12.34 6.83 3.49
CA THR A 288 -13.25 5.71 3.25
C THR A 288 -14.56 6.15 2.60
N ASN A 289 -15.07 5.35 1.66
CA ASN A 289 -16.41 5.52 1.10
C ASN A 289 -17.37 4.36 1.42
N LEU A 290 -16.92 3.33 2.14
CA LEU A 290 -17.71 2.15 2.51
C LEU A 290 -17.64 1.88 4.02
N LEU A 291 -16.44 1.77 4.58
CA LEU A 291 -16.25 1.46 5.99
C LEU A 291 -16.76 2.61 6.87
N PRO A 292 -17.54 2.33 7.93
CA PRO A 292 -18.02 3.37 8.82
C PRO A 292 -16.88 3.89 9.70
N VAL A 293 -16.80 5.21 9.85
CA VAL A 293 -15.93 5.85 10.86
C VAL A 293 -16.71 5.97 12.15
N ILE A 294 -16.18 5.36 13.21
CA ILE A 294 -16.84 5.27 14.51
C ILE A 294 -16.34 6.41 15.40
N PHE A 295 -17.27 7.19 15.95
CA PHE A 295 -16.99 8.17 17.00
C PHE A 295 -17.53 7.65 18.33
N GLU A 296 -16.67 7.55 19.33
CA GLU A 296 -17.01 7.03 20.66
C GLU A 296 -17.04 8.13 21.71
N GLU A 297 -17.78 7.86 22.79
CA GLU A 297 -17.88 8.74 23.95
C GLU A 297 -18.38 10.17 23.66
N TYR A 298 -19.24 10.34 22.65
CA TYR A 298 -19.86 11.63 22.37
C TYR A 298 -20.76 12.11 23.53
N LYS A 299 -20.19 12.93 24.41
CA LYS A 299 -20.84 13.51 25.59
C LYS A 299 -20.74 15.04 25.50
N PRO A 300 -21.70 15.73 24.86
CA PRO A 300 -21.57 17.16 24.55
C PRO A 300 -21.22 18.05 25.75
N HIS A 301 -21.75 17.72 26.93
CA HIS A 301 -21.50 18.45 28.17
C HIS A 301 -20.08 18.26 28.75
N LYS A 302 -19.31 17.28 28.25
CA LYS A 302 -17.91 17.03 28.63
C LYS A 302 -16.90 17.49 27.58
N LEU A 303 -17.38 17.89 26.40
CA LEU A 303 -16.54 18.33 25.29
C LEU A 303 -16.36 19.84 25.35
N SER A 304 -15.18 20.30 24.99
CA SER A 304 -14.93 21.71 24.74
C SER A 304 -15.73 22.20 23.52
N LYS A 305 -15.95 23.51 23.44
CA LYS A 305 -16.62 24.12 22.28
C LYS A 305 -15.90 23.81 20.97
N ILE A 306 -14.56 23.77 21.00
CA ILE A 306 -13.72 23.48 19.82
C ILE A 306 -13.98 22.06 19.32
N GLU A 307 -14.01 21.07 20.22
CA GLU A 307 -14.28 19.67 19.87
C GLU A 307 -15.72 19.50 19.32
N LEU A 308 -16.69 20.15 19.95
CA LEU A 308 -18.08 20.14 19.50
C LEU A 308 -18.26 20.73 18.10
N ASP A 309 -17.65 21.89 17.85
CA ASP A 309 -17.70 22.56 16.56
C ASP A 309 -17.01 21.73 15.48
N LEU A 310 -15.88 21.09 15.81
CA LEU A 310 -15.16 20.19 14.91
C LEU A 310 -15.98 18.96 14.54
N ILE A 311 -16.56 18.27 15.52
CA ILE A 311 -17.40 17.09 15.28
C ILE A 311 -18.63 17.48 14.46
N SER A 312 -19.32 18.57 14.86
CA SER A 312 -20.51 19.05 14.16
C SER A 312 -20.22 19.45 12.72
N GLY A 313 -19.12 20.16 12.47
CA GLY A 313 -18.67 20.52 11.13
C GLY A 313 -18.36 19.29 10.29
N THR A 314 -17.65 18.31 10.86
CA THR A 314 -17.31 17.05 10.20
C THR A 314 -18.57 16.26 9.81
N LEU A 315 -19.52 16.10 10.72
CA LEU A 315 -20.76 15.39 10.45
C LEU A 315 -21.58 16.07 9.33
N ARG A 316 -21.63 17.40 9.30
CA ARG A 316 -22.29 18.13 8.21
C ARG A 316 -21.59 17.92 6.87
N SER A 317 -20.28 18.13 6.82
CA SER A 317 -19.51 18.01 5.57
C SER A 317 -19.54 16.59 5.00
N THR A 318 -19.48 15.57 5.86
CA THR A 318 -19.56 14.16 5.43
C THR A 318 -20.96 13.76 4.94
N TYR A 319 -22.03 14.31 5.54
CA TYR A 319 -23.40 14.11 5.08
C TYR A 319 -23.66 14.75 3.71
N ASP A 320 -23.10 15.95 3.49
CA ASP A 320 -23.27 16.71 2.25
C ASP A 320 -22.29 16.30 1.13
N TYR A 321 -21.39 15.34 1.38
CA TYR A 321 -20.28 14.99 0.49
C TYR A 321 -19.42 16.18 0.09
N GLN A 322 -19.28 17.16 0.98
CA GLN A 322 -18.41 18.30 0.73
C GLN A 322 -16.96 17.82 0.73
N THR A 323 -16.35 17.81 -0.45
CA THR A 323 -14.90 17.73 -0.56
C THR A 323 -14.33 19.00 0.04
N SER A 324 -13.82 18.92 1.26
CA SER A 324 -12.94 19.96 1.78
C SER A 324 -11.71 19.97 0.87
N GLN A 325 -11.71 20.82 -0.16
CA GLN A 325 -10.50 21.11 -0.90
C GLN A 325 -9.49 21.57 0.15
N ARG A 326 -8.33 20.89 0.20
CA ARG A 326 -7.17 21.43 0.91
C ARG A 326 -6.97 22.85 0.34
N GLY A 327 -7.33 23.85 1.12
CA GLY A 327 -7.05 25.24 0.81
C GLY A 327 -5.54 25.35 0.64
N ARG A 328 -5.11 25.65 -0.58
CA ARG A 328 -3.75 26.15 -0.81
C ARG A 328 -3.71 27.56 -0.24
N ALA A 329 -2.98 27.73 0.86
CA ALA A 329 -2.20 28.94 1.06
C ALA A 329 -0.78 28.62 0.60
#